data_AF-A0A9D7EJ14-F1
#
_entry.id   AF-A0A9D7EJ14-F1
#
_cell.length_a   1.000
_cell.length_b   1.000
_cell.length_c   1.000
_cell.angle_alpha   90.00
_cell.angle_beta   90.00
_cell.angle_gamma   90.00
#
_symmetry.space_group_name_H-M   'P 1'
#
loop_
_entity.id
_entity.type
_entity.pdbx_description
1 polymer ?
#
loop_
_entity_poly.entity_id
_entity_poly.type
_entity_poly.pdbx_seq_one_letter_code
_entity_poly.pdbx_strand_id
1 'polypeptide(L)'
;MKRVIFAGIMLFLVAGCYHATIETGAAPSTTVYKQPWASCWVYGLVPPKTVEAQAKCPGGVSRVETRHSFLNQVVGALTFGIYTPMEITVTCAGTGTADASEPAIDIVCKTGTNDEIEKAFAEAATKAVELGRPVYVQIVDEGEQTAY
;
A
#
# COMPACT_ATOMS: atom_id res chain seq x y z
N MET A 1 47.01 -14.75 2.51
CA MET A 1 45.91 -15.21 3.39
C MET A 1 45.27 -14.08 4.19
N LYS A 2 45.97 -13.32 5.05
CA LYS A 2 45.37 -12.21 5.83
C LYS A 2 44.60 -11.17 5.01
N ARG A 3 45.12 -10.78 3.83
CA ARG A 3 44.45 -9.84 2.91
C ARG A 3 43.17 -10.39 2.28
N VAL A 4 43.11 -11.70 2.04
CA VAL A 4 41.96 -12.37 1.41
C VAL A 4 40.83 -12.55 2.43
N ILE A 5 41.18 -12.86 3.69
CA ILE A 5 40.23 -12.94 4.80
C ILE A 5 39.60 -11.56 5.07
N PHE A 6 40.42 -10.50 5.08
CA PHE A 6 39.94 -9.12 5.29
C PHE A 6 39.00 -8.66 4.16
N ALA A 7 39.34 -8.97 2.90
CA ALA A 7 38.48 -8.69 1.75
C ALA A 7 37.16 -9.50 1.79
N GLY A 8 37.22 -10.77 2.19
CA GLY A 8 36.03 -11.61 2.36
C GLY A 8 35.07 -11.05 3.42
N ILE A 9 35.59 -10.68 4.59
CA ILE A 9 34.79 -10.08 5.67
C ILE A 9 34.14 -8.78 5.20
N MET A 10 34.89 -7.93 4.48
CA MET A 10 34.37 -6.65 3.97
C MET A 10 33.25 -6.82 2.94
N LEU A 11 33.29 -7.88 2.12
CA LEU A 11 32.22 -8.19 1.17
C LEU A 11 30.92 -8.64 1.86
N PHE A 12 31.03 -9.41 2.95
CA PHE A 12 29.87 -9.85 3.73
C PHE A 12 29.18 -8.69 4.48
N LEU A 13 29.92 -7.66 4.87
CA LEU A 13 29.35 -6.50 5.57
C LEU A 13 28.37 -5.69 4.71
N VAL A 14 28.37 -5.87 3.38
CA VAL A 14 27.49 -5.12 2.46
C VAL A 14 26.19 -5.89 2.16
N ALA A 15 26.05 -7.14 2.59
CA ALA A 15 24.92 -8.02 2.27
C ALA A 15 23.62 -7.76 3.08
N GLY A 16 23.50 -6.60 3.75
CA GLY A 16 22.49 -6.39 4.81
C GLY A 16 21.14 -5.79 4.40
N CYS A 17 20.97 -5.22 3.21
CA CYS A 17 19.74 -4.46 2.89
C CYS A 17 18.65 -5.32 2.20
N TYR A 18 18.16 -6.36 2.87
CA TYR A 18 17.07 -7.24 2.38
C TYR A 18 15.76 -7.11 3.17
N HIS A 19 15.45 -5.89 3.63
CA HIS A 19 14.20 -5.57 4.30
C HIS A 19 13.68 -4.23 3.78
N ALA A 20 12.47 -4.24 3.23
CA ALA A 20 11.77 -3.05 2.77
C ALA A 20 10.40 -2.98 3.44
N THR A 21 10.05 -1.81 3.96
CA THR A 21 8.76 -1.55 4.59
C THR A 21 8.13 -0.35 3.91
N ILE A 22 6.87 -0.50 3.50
CA ILE A 22 6.06 0.55 2.90
C ILE A 22 4.88 0.77 3.83
N GLU A 23 4.75 1.97 4.37
CA GLU A 23 3.64 2.37 5.23
C GLU A 23 2.76 3.37 4.48
N THR A 24 1.45 3.20 4.56
CA THR A 24 0.48 4.09 3.90
C THR A 24 -0.04 5.19 4.82
N GLY A 25 0.29 5.14 6.11
CA GLY A 25 -0.24 6.03 7.14
C GLY A 25 -1.60 5.59 7.71
N ALA A 26 -2.24 4.56 7.14
CA ALA A 26 -3.47 4.00 7.69
C ALA A 26 -3.20 3.21 8.98
N ALA A 27 -4.09 3.31 9.97
CA ALA A 27 -3.99 2.55 11.21
C ALA A 27 -3.99 1.04 10.93
N PRO A 28 -3.09 0.23 11.52
CA PRO A 28 -3.03 -1.20 11.26
C PRO A 28 -4.22 -1.95 11.91
N SER A 29 -4.75 -2.94 11.21
CA SER A 29 -5.72 -3.91 11.75
C SER A 29 -5.02 -5.17 12.28
N THR A 30 -5.79 -6.07 12.89
CA THR A 30 -5.34 -7.42 13.25
C THR A 30 -5.27 -8.37 12.04
N THR A 31 -5.73 -7.96 10.86
CA THR A 31 -5.76 -8.78 9.66
C THR A 31 -4.43 -8.66 8.92
N VAL A 32 -3.71 -9.78 8.83
CA VAL A 32 -2.39 -9.86 8.19
C VAL A 32 -2.39 -11.01 7.18
N TYR A 33 -2.01 -10.71 5.95
CA TYR A 33 -1.76 -11.69 4.90
C TYR A 33 -0.26 -11.91 4.75
N LYS A 34 0.18 -13.18 4.70
CA LYS A 34 1.59 -13.56 4.57
C LYS A 34 1.79 -14.45 3.36
N GLN A 35 2.81 -14.10 2.57
CA GLN A 35 3.30 -14.88 1.45
C GLN A 35 4.79 -15.17 1.67
N PRO A 36 5.14 -16.29 2.31
CA PRO A 36 6.53 -16.58 2.71
C PRO A 36 7.48 -16.87 1.54
N TRP A 37 6.93 -17.30 0.39
CA TRP A 37 7.67 -17.70 -0.80
C TRP A 37 7.16 -16.94 -2.04
N ALA A 38 7.58 -15.69 -2.16
CA ALA A 38 7.45 -14.92 -3.39
C ALA A 38 8.70 -15.14 -4.25
N SER A 39 8.51 -15.70 -5.45
CA SER A 39 9.61 -16.10 -6.33
C SER A 39 10.27 -14.91 -7.02
N CYS A 40 11.47 -14.54 -6.59
CA CYS A 40 12.35 -13.67 -7.37
C CYS A 40 13.47 -14.46 -8.03
N TRP A 41 13.94 -13.94 -9.17
CA TRP A 41 15.01 -14.57 -9.93
C TRP A 41 16.17 -13.64 -10.17
N VAL A 42 17.37 -14.24 -10.27
CA VAL A 42 18.62 -13.56 -10.61
C VAL A 42 18.84 -12.34 -9.71
N TYR A 43 19.00 -12.59 -8.41
CA TYR A 43 19.16 -11.56 -7.38
C TYR A 43 18.08 -10.46 -7.39
N GLY A 44 16.85 -10.80 -7.78
CA GLY A 44 15.74 -9.85 -7.82
C GLY A 44 15.59 -9.07 -9.13
N LEU A 45 16.38 -9.38 -10.17
CA LEU A 45 16.20 -8.80 -11.51
C LEU A 45 14.80 -9.09 -12.06
N VAL A 46 14.28 -10.29 -11.79
CA VAL A 46 12.89 -10.64 -12.11
C VAL A 46 12.08 -10.55 -10.80
N PRO A 47 11.16 -9.58 -10.68
CA PRO A 47 10.35 -9.42 -9.50
C PRO A 47 9.38 -10.58 -9.33
N PRO A 48 8.81 -10.76 -8.12
CA PRO A 48 7.79 -11.78 -7.91
C PRO A 48 6.48 -11.33 -8.57
N LYS A 49 5.53 -12.25 -8.70
CA LYS A 49 4.18 -11.91 -9.15
C LYS A 49 3.57 -10.84 -8.24
N THR A 50 2.81 -9.92 -8.83
CA THR A 50 2.11 -8.87 -8.09
C THR A 50 1.20 -9.51 -7.04
N VAL A 51 1.32 -9.02 -5.80
CA VAL A 51 0.38 -9.37 -4.74
C VAL A 51 -0.75 -8.36 -4.83
N GLU A 52 -1.95 -8.85 -5.17
CA GLU A 52 -3.18 -8.05 -5.22
C GLU A 52 -3.62 -7.68 -3.79
N ALA A 53 -2.89 -6.75 -3.17
CA ALA A 53 -3.06 -6.37 -1.77
C ALA A 53 -4.45 -5.79 -1.50
N GLN A 54 -5.04 -5.09 -2.47
CA GLN A 54 -6.42 -4.57 -2.41
C GLN A 54 -7.45 -5.71 -2.35
N ALA A 55 -7.26 -6.77 -3.14
CA ALA A 55 -8.15 -7.93 -3.12
C ALA A 55 -8.09 -8.70 -1.78
N LYS A 56 -6.97 -8.57 -1.03
CA LYS A 56 -6.79 -9.17 0.30
C LYS A 56 -7.24 -8.24 1.43
N CYS A 57 -7.15 -6.94 1.23
CA CYS A 57 -7.49 -5.91 2.20
C CYS A 57 -8.51 -4.93 1.57
N PRO A 58 -9.81 -5.24 1.58
CA PRO A 58 -10.83 -4.39 0.95
C PRO A 58 -10.93 -3.00 1.60
N GLY A 59 -10.64 -2.89 2.90
CA GLY A 59 -10.58 -1.61 3.63
C GLY A 59 -9.26 -0.85 3.50
N GLY A 60 -8.40 -1.25 2.55
CA GLY A 60 -7.09 -0.63 2.33
C GLY A 60 -5.94 -1.33 3.05
N VAL A 61 -4.73 -0.94 2.67
CA VAL A 61 -3.47 -1.52 3.18
C VAL A 61 -2.83 -0.53 4.14
N SER A 62 -2.38 -0.98 5.31
CA SER A 62 -1.65 -0.16 6.29
C SER A 62 -0.13 -0.26 6.11
N ARG A 63 0.37 -1.49 5.96
CA ARG A 63 1.82 -1.75 5.86
C ARG A 63 2.09 -2.94 4.94
N VAL A 64 3.10 -2.81 4.09
CA VAL A 64 3.66 -3.91 3.30
C VAL A 64 5.12 -4.08 3.67
N GLU A 65 5.49 -5.28 4.10
CA GLU A 65 6.86 -5.66 4.45
C GLU A 65 7.36 -6.73 3.48
N THR A 66 8.50 -6.48 2.87
CA THR A 66 9.20 -7.43 2.01
C THR A 66 10.55 -7.74 2.64
N ARG A 67 10.81 -9.01 2.96
CA ARG A 67 12.04 -9.43 3.64
C ARG A 67 12.55 -10.79 3.18
N HIS A 68 13.84 -11.04 3.33
CA HIS A 68 14.38 -12.40 3.18
C HIS A 68 14.47 -13.10 4.54
N SER A 69 13.64 -14.13 4.73
CA SER A 69 13.77 -15.04 5.87
C SER A 69 15.08 -15.83 5.82
N PHE A 70 15.47 -16.47 6.93
CA PHE A 70 16.66 -17.32 6.96
C PHE A 70 16.62 -18.43 5.89
N LEU A 71 15.49 -19.13 5.76
CA LEU A 71 15.32 -20.18 4.74
C LEU A 71 15.41 -19.62 3.32
N ASN A 72 14.88 -18.42 3.10
CA ASN A 72 14.96 -17.75 1.82
C ASN A 72 16.40 -17.44 1.42
N GLN A 73 17.23 -16.99 2.38
CA GLN A 73 18.65 -16.74 2.16
C GLN A 73 19.42 -18.03 1.90
N VAL A 74 19.11 -19.12 2.62
CA VAL A 74 19.72 -20.44 2.40
C VAL A 74 19.42 -20.92 0.97
N VAL A 75 18.18 -20.83 0.51
CA VAL A 75 17.83 -21.20 -0.87
C VAL A 75 18.48 -20.27 -1.89
N GLY A 76 18.54 -18.97 -1.63
CA GLY A 76 19.28 -18.03 -2.45
C GLY A 76 20.75 -18.43 -2.61
N ALA A 77 21.40 -18.80 -1.50
CA ALA A 77 22.80 -19.24 -1.51
C ALA A 77 22.99 -20.56 -2.26
N LEU A 78 22.13 -21.56 -2.02
CA LEU A 78 22.20 -22.87 -2.68
C LEU A 78 21.97 -22.79 -4.19
N THR A 79 21.21 -21.81 -4.64
CA THR A 79 20.94 -21.58 -6.06
C THR A 79 21.86 -20.53 -6.69
N PHE A 80 22.92 -20.12 -5.98
CA PHE A 80 23.85 -19.07 -6.40
C PHE A 80 23.17 -17.76 -6.83
N GLY A 81 22.01 -17.46 -6.23
CA GLY A 81 21.21 -16.28 -6.51
C GLY A 81 20.27 -16.38 -7.72
N ILE A 82 20.26 -17.50 -8.44
CA ILE A 82 19.33 -17.73 -9.55
C ILE A 82 17.88 -17.69 -9.05
N TYR A 83 17.61 -18.34 -7.92
CA TYR A 83 16.30 -18.31 -7.26
C TYR A 83 16.44 -17.69 -5.87
N THR A 84 15.91 -16.48 -5.71
CA THR A 84 16.07 -15.66 -4.51
C THR A 84 14.69 -15.39 -3.89
N PRO A 85 14.03 -16.39 -3.29
CA PRO A 85 12.70 -16.22 -2.74
C PRO A 85 12.69 -15.14 -1.64
N MET A 86 11.56 -14.45 -1.47
CA MET A 86 11.36 -13.47 -0.40
C MET A 86 9.99 -13.67 0.27
N GLU A 87 9.86 -13.17 1.50
CA GLU A 87 8.62 -13.15 2.28
C GLU A 87 7.97 -11.78 2.13
N ILE A 88 6.69 -11.77 1.77
CA ILE A 88 5.86 -10.57 1.69
C ILE A 88 4.79 -10.66 2.78
N THR A 89 4.69 -9.65 3.63
CA THR A 89 3.66 -9.52 4.66
C THR A 89 2.86 -8.26 4.39
N VAL A 90 1.54 -8.40 4.28
CA VAL A 90 0.61 -7.30 4.08
C VAL A 90 -0.26 -7.18 5.33
N THR A 91 -0.20 -6.04 5.99
CA THR A 91 -1.07 -5.69 7.11
C THR A 91 -2.19 -4.82 6.58
N CYS A 92 -3.44 -5.26 6.72
CA CYS A 92 -4.60 -4.49 6.29
C CYS A 92 -4.82 -3.28 7.20
N ALA A 93 -5.41 -2.22 6.66
CA ALA A 93 -5.86 -1.08 7.45
C ALA A 93 -7.03 -1.47 8.35
N GLY A 94 -7.03 -0.92 9.57
CA GLY A 94 -8.18 -0.91 10.46
C GLY A 94 -9.25 0.04 9.92
N THR A 95 -10.46 -0.06 10.45
CA THR A 95 -11.67 0.70 10.07
C THR A 95 -11.58 2.21 10.41
N GLY A 96 -10.42 2.83 10.21
CA GLY A 96 -10.06 4.15 10.74
C GLY A 96 -10.13 5.31 9.75
N THR A 97 -9.60 5.22 8.53
CA THR A 97 -9.40 6.46 7.71
C THR A 97 -9.27 6.27 6.20
N ALA A 98 -9.71 5.14 5.63
CA ALA A 98 -9.94 5.07 4.19
C ALA A 98 -11.15 4.18 3.95
N ASP A 99 -12.32 4.76 4.12
CA ASP A 99 -13.54 4.15 3.63
C ASP A 99 -13.40 4.04 2.10
N ALA A 100 -13.11 2.84 1.63
CA ALA A 100 -13.15 2.45 0.22
C ALA A 100 -14.54 1.91 -0.15
N SER A 101 -15.55 2.06 0.73
CA SER A 101 -16.91 2.25 0.24
C SER A 101 -16.89 3.53 -0.59
N GLU A 102 -17.59 3.54 -1.72
CA GLU A 102 -17.78 4.74 -2.56
C GLU A 102 -17.91 5.99 -1.68
N PRO A 103 -17.26 7.12 -2.02
CA PRO A 103 -17.41 8.33 -1.22
C PRO A 103 -18.92 8.55 -1.06
N ALA A 104 -19.43 8.36 0.16
CA ALA A 104 -20.82 8.65 0.43
C ALA A 104 -20.96 10.13 0.10
N ILE A 105 -21.60 10.43 -1.04
CA ILE A 105 -21.70 11.80 -1.53
C ILE A 105 -22.54 12.55 -0.50
N ASP A 106 -21.85 13.30 0.35
CA ASP A 106 -22.47 13.99 1.49
C ASP A 106 -23.28 15.20 1.00
N ILE A 107 -22.89 15.78 -0.14
CA ILE A 107 -23.55 16.93 -0.77
C ILE A 107 -23.58 16.73 -2.29
N VAL A 108 -24.79 16.63 -2.85
CA VAL A 108 -25.03 16.70 -4.30
C VAL A 108 -25.45 18.12 -4.64
N CYS A 109 -24.63 18.82 -5.41
CA CYS A 109 -24.98 20.12 -5.98
C CYS A 109 -25.39 19.92 -7.44
N LYS A 110 -26.54 20.45 -7.83
CA LYS A 110 -26.87 20.59 -9.26
C LYS A 110 -26.00 21.69 -9.86
N THR A 111 -25.60 21.54 -11.11
CA THR A 111 -24.94 22.62 -11.85
C THR A 111 -25.83 23.85 -11.83
N GLY A 112 -25.28 24.92 -11.25
CA GLY A 112 -25.96 26.16 -10.96
C GLY A 112 -25.09 27.37 -11.30
N THR A 113 -25.49 28.57 -10.86
CA THR A 113 -24.61 29.75 -10.92
C THR A 113 -23.39 29.57 -10.00
N ASN A 114 -22.27 30.24 -10.28
CA ASN A 114 -21.05 30.17 -9.45
C ASN A 114 -21.34 30.36 -7.95
N ASP A 115 -22.28 31.24 -7.61
CA ASP A 115 -22.74 31.49 -6.23
C ASP A 115 -23.32 30.24 -5.53
N GLU A 116 -23.99 29.36 -6.26
CA GLU A 116 -24.58 28.12 -5.70
C GLU A 116 -23.50 27.07 -5.42
N ILE A 117 -22.48 27.01 -6.29
CA ILE A 117 -21.32 26.14 -6.11
C ILE A 117 -20.49 26.61 -4.91
N GLU A 118 -20.22 27.91 -4.80
CA GLU A 118 -19.49 28.48 -3.66
C GLU A 118 -20.20 28.18 -2.33
N LYS A 119 -21.52 28.28 -2.29
CA LYS A 119 -22.32 27.95 -1.10
C LYS A 119 -22.24 26.47 -0.74
N ALA A 120 -22.26 25.58 -1.73
CA ALA A 120 -22.13 24.14 -1.50
C ALA A 120 -20.77 23.78 -0.88
N PHE A 121 -19.67 24.38 -1.38
CA PHE A 121 -18.34 24.18 -0.80
C PHE A 121 -18.18 24.82 0.59
N ALA A 122 -18.82 25.97 0.85
CA ALA A 122 -18.82 26.58 2.18
C ALA A 122 -19.55 25.71 3.23
N GLU A 123 -20.68 25.10 2.85
CA GLU A 123 -21.39 24.13 3.69
C GLU A 123 -20.55 22.87 3.92
N ALA A 124 -19.91 22.34 2.86
CA ALA A 124 -19.02 21.20 2.95
C ALA A 124 -17.87 21.43 3.94
N ALA A 125 -17.24 22.60 3.88
CA ALA A 125 -16.16 22.98 4.78
C ALA A 125 -16.61 23.01 6.25
N THR A 126 -17.80 23.53 6.51
CA THR A 126 -18.37 23.58 7.88
C THR A 126 -18.63 22.17 8.41
N LYS A 127 -19.27 21.32 7.60
CA LYS A 127 -19.54 19.92 7.97
C LYS A 127 -18.25 19.12 8.17
N ALA A 128 -17.20 19.37 7.38
CA ALA A 128 -15.92 18.69 7.53
C ALA A 128 -15.27 18.99 8.89
N VAL A 129 -15.38 20.24 9.36
CA VAL A 129 -14.89 20.64 10.68
C VAL A 129 -15.72 20.00 11.80
N GLU A 130 -17.05 19.98 11.68
CA GLU A 130 -17.94 19.37 12.68
C GLU A 130 -17.74 17.86 12.80
N LEU A 131 -17.62 17.17 11.66
CA LEU A 131 -17.51 15.71 11.61
C LEU A 131 -16.08 15.21 11.80
N GLY A 132 -15.08 16.09 11.69
CA GLY A 132 -13.66 15.71 11.76
C GLY A 132 -13.22 14.76 10.65
N ARG A 133 -13.96 14.71 9.54
CA ARG A 133 -13.70 13.83 8.38
C ARG A 133 -13.85 14.60 7.06
N PRO A 134 -13.22 14.16 5.96
CA PRO A 134 -13.48 14.75 4.65
C PRO A 134 -14.95 14.60 4.24
N VAL A 135 -15.47 15.63 3.58
CA VAL A 135 -16.84 15.71 3.03
C VAL A 135 -16.73 15.78 1.50
N TYR A 136 -17.43 14.89 0.80
CA TYR A 136 -17.39 14.82 -0.66
C TYR A 136 -18.55 15.60 -1.28
N VAL A 137 -18.21 16.52 -2.19
CA VAL A 137 -19.17 17.30 -2.97
C VAL A 137 -19.17 16.77 -4.41
N GLN A 138 -20.34 16.36 -4.91
CA GLN A 138 -20.53 16.02 -6.32
C GLN A 138 -21.31 17.12 -7.02
N ILE A 139 -20.78 17.61 -8.13
CA ILE A 139 -21.48 18.54 -9.02
C ILE A 139 -22.08 17.69 -10.15
N VAL A 140 -23.39 17.79 -10.36
CA VAL A 140 -24.12 16.99 -11.36
C VAL A 140 -24.73 17.93 -12.40
N ASP A 141 -24.31 17.77 -13.66
CA ASP A 141 -24.89 18.44 -14.83
C ASP A 141 -26.21 17.78 -15.24
N GLU A 142 -27.24 18.56 -15.58
CA GLU A 142 -28.57 18.08 -16.03
C GLU A 142 -28.56 17.22 -17.33
N GLY A 143 -27.38 16.95 -17.90
CA GLY A 143 -27.21 16.14 -19.11
C GLY A 143 -26.80 14.67 -18.88
N GLU A 144 -26.42 14.26 -17.67
CA GLU A 144 -25.90 12.90 -17.42
C GLU A 144 -26.67 12.20 -16.30
N GLN A 145 -27.98 12.06 -16.52
CA GLN A 145 -28.82 11.15 -15.77
C GLN A 145 -28.64 9.73 -16.33
N THR A 146 -27.48 9.13 -16.10
CA THR A 146 -27.29 7.68 -16.27
C THR A 146 -26.96 7.03 -14.94
N ALA A 147 -28.02 6.47 -14.36
CA ALA A 147 -28.06 5.20 -13.64
C ALA A 147 -26.85 4.84 -12.78
N TYR A 148 -27.03 5.02 -11.47
CA TYR A 148 -26.59 4.04 -10.47
C TYR A 148 -27.83 3.59 -9.68
#